data_AF-A0A0G1VKH0-F1
#
_entry.id   AF-A0A0G1VKH0-F1
#
_cell.length_a   1.000
_cell.length_b   1.000
_cell.length_c   1.000
_cell.angle_alpha   90.00
_cell.angle_beta   90.00
_cell.angle_gamma   90.00
#
_symmetry.space_group_name_H-M   'P 1'
#
loop_
_entity.id
_entity.type
_entity.pdbx_description
1 polymer ?
#
loop_
_entity_poly.entity_id
_entity_poly.type
_entity_poly.pdbx_seq_one_letter_code
_entity_poly.pdbx_strand_id
1 'polypeptide(L)'
;MMRSRLREQAILLRKEKRLSYSAIVKKLKVPKSTLGYWLSELPLSEAEIKRLRQAGWQKGEAARERFRNTMRLKKARAVGDVYKQMEQKILPVSFRDLFVAGLMLYVGEGDKRNKYRISLANSDPFVLVFFTKWLMKFLRIPKEDFRFGLHLYSNMNIARERKFWQDTLGQ
;
A
#
# COMPACT_ATOMS: atom_id res chain seq x y z
N MET A 1 -13.89 10.25 12.25
CA MET A 1 -15.20 9.93 11.62
C MET A 1 -15.51 10.80 10.38
N MET A 2 -15.44 12.14 10.46
CA MET A 2 -15.82 13.03 9.33
C MET A 2 -14.91 12.95 8.09
N ARG A 3 -13.58 12.80 8.28
CA ARG A 3 -12.63 12.65 7.15
C ARG A 3 -12.79 11.34 6.37
N SER A 4 -13.20 10.23 7.02
CA SER A 4 -13.43 8.94 6.32
C SER A 4 -14.62 9.03 5.37
N ARG A 5 -15.73 9.60 5.86
CA ARG A 5 -16.96 9.75 5.07
C ARG A 5 -16.73 10.64 3.84
N LEU A 6 -16.02 11.76 4.01
CA LEU A 6 -15.67 12.65 2.89
C LEU A 6 -14.73 11.97 1.87
N ARG A 7 -13.80 11.12 2.35
CA ARG A 7 -12.93 10.31 1.47
C ARG A 7 -13.74 9.32 0.65
N GLU A 8 -14.63 8.57 1.29
CA GLU A 8 -15.51 7.61 0.62
C GLU A 8 -16.39 8.30 -0.43
N GLN A 9 -17.00 9.43 -0.09
CA GLN A 9 -17.76 10.24 -1.03
C GLN A 9 -16.92 10.75 -2.20
N ALA A 10 -15.70 11.21 -1.95
CA ALA A 10 -14.78 11.64 -3.01
C ALA A 10 -14.45 10.49 -3.97
N ILE A 11 -14.21 9.29 -3.43
CA ILE A 11 -13.95 8.08 -4.22
C ILE A 11 -15.17 7.70 -5.07
N LEU A 12 -16.37 7.72 -4.50
CA LEU A 12 -17.62 7.43 -5.22
C LEU A 12 -17.84 8.44 -6.36
N LEU A 13 -17.74 9.74 -6.07
CA LEU A 13 -17.86 10.80 -7.08
C LEU A 13 -16.83 10.65 -8.21
N ARG A 14 -15.62 10.17 -7.90
CA ARG A 14 -14.58 9.92 -8.88
C ARG A 14 -14.87 8.68 -9.72
N LYS A 15 -15.25 7.56 -9.11
CA LYS A 15 -15.46 6.27 -9.78
C LYS A 15 -16.75 6.23 -10.60
N GLU A 16 -17.85 6.71 -10.04
CA GLU A 16 -19.17 6.61 -10.66
C GLU A 16 -19.43 7.77 -11.61
N LYS A 17 -19.16 9.00 -11.15
CA LYS A 17 -19.51 10.23 -11.89
C LYS A 17 -18.36 10.80 -12.71
N ARG A 18 -17.17 10.17 -12.67
CA ARG A 18 -15.95 10.57 -13.43
C ARG A 18 -15.62 12.06 -13.31
N LEU A 19 -15.87 12.63 -12.13
CA LEU A 19 -15.70 14.06 -11.89
C LEU A 19 -14.22 14.46 -11.82
N SER A 20 -13.91 15.66 -12.29
CA SER A 20 -12.58 16.27 -12.14
C SER A 20 -12.29 16.60 -10.67
N TYR A 21 -11.01 16.76 -10.32
CA TYR A 21 -10.65 17.18 -8.97
C TYR A 21 -11.30 18.51 -8.58
N SER A 22 -11.33 19.48 -9.50
CA SER A 22 -11.98 20.79 -9.28
C SER A 22 -13.47 20.64 -9.01
N ALA A 23 -14.16 19.75 -9.73
CA ALA A 23 -15.57 19.45 -9.52
C ALA A 23 -15.83 18.89 -8.11
N ILE A 24 -14.98 17.95 -7.68
CA ILE A 24 -15.10 17.31 -6.36
C ILE A 24 -14.80 18.32 -5.25
N VAL A 25 -13.81 19.21 -5.42
CA VAL A 25 -13.55 20.32 -4.48
C VAL A 25 -14.77 21.21 -4.34
N LYS A 26 -15.41 21.60 -5.45
CA LYS A 26 -16.61 22.45 -5.41
C LYS A 26 -17.76 21.79 -4.65
N LYS A 27 -17.93 20.47 -4.78
CA LYS A 27 -19.00 19.71 -4.11
C LYS A 27 -18.73 19.46 -2.63
N LEU A 28 -17.52 18.99 -2.29
CA LEU A 28 -17.18 18.53 -0.95
C LEU A 28 -16.48 19.60 -0.09
N LYS A 29 -16.09 20.73 -0.69
CA LYS A 29 -15.35 21.84 -0.04
C LYS A 29 -14.08 21.39 0.69
N VAL A 30 -13.41 20.37 0.15
CA VAL A 30 -12.14 19.84 0.69
C VAL A 30 -10.92 20.46 -0.02
N PRO A 31 -9.77 20.60 0.65
CA PRO A 31 -8.54 21.07 0.01
C PRO A 31 -8.09 20.18 -1.15
N LYS A 32 -7.50 20.78 -2.19
CA LYS A 32 -6.96 20.04 -3.36
C LYS A 32 -5.87 19.04 -2.97
N SER A 33 -5.03 19.36 -1.99
CA SER A 33 -3.99 18.48 -1.47
C SER A 33 -4.58 17.19 -0.88
N THR A 34 -5.70 17.31 -0.16
CA THR A 34 -6.44 16.17 0.40
C THR A 34 -7.00 15.25 -0.69
N LEU A 35 -7.60 15.81 -1.75
CA LEU A 35 -8.04 15.01 -2.89
C LEU A 35 -6.87 14.37 -3.64
N GLY A 36 -5.74 15.08 -3.74
CA GLY A 36 -4.47 14.56 -4.27
C GLY A 36 -4.10 13.22 -3.64
N TYR A 37 -4.17 13.17 -2.31
CA TYR A 37 -3.90 11.95 -1.56
C TYR A 37 -4.99 10.89 -1.72
N TRP A 38 -6.28 11.27 -1.70
CA TRP A 38 -7.37 10.30 -1.75
C TRP A 38 -7.59 9.64 -3.12
N LEU A 39 -7.29 10.35 -4.20
CA LEU A 39 -7.65 9.97 -5.57
C LEU A 39 -6.41 9.73 -6.44
N SER A 40 -5.21 9.62 -5.86
CA SER A 40 -3.95 9.38 -6.60
C SER A 40 -4.01 8.12 -7.45
N GLU A 41 -4.66 7.08 -6.92
CA GLU A 41 -4.83 5.77 -7.56
C GLU A 41 -6.04 5.69 -8.49
N LEU A 42 -6.76 6.80 -8.70
CA LEU A 42 -7.98 6.85 -9.51
C LEU A 42 -7.84 7.89 -10.65
N PRO A 43 -6.89 7.70 -11.59
CA PRO A 43 -6.77 8.55 -12.77
C PRO A 43 -8.00 8.41 -13.68
N LEU A 44 -8.36 9.49 -14.38
CA LEU A 44 -9.34 9.39 -15.47
C LEU A 44 -8.65 8.89 -16.75
N SER A 45 -9.36 8.11 -17.53
CA SER A 45 -8.96 7.73 -18.89
C SER A 45 -8.98 8.92 -19.85
N GLU A 46 -8.27 8.83 -20.97
CA GLU A 46 -8.30 9.89 -21.99
C GLU A 46 -9.70 10.11 -22.56
N ALA A 47 -10.52 9.06 -22.67
CA ALA A 47 -11.92 9.18 -23.10
C ALA A 47 -12.74 10.04 -22.12
N GLU A 48 -12.57 9.83 -20.82
CA GLU A 48 -13.24 10.61 -19.77
C GLU A 48 -12.74 12.06 -19.74
N ILE A 49 -11.44 12.27 -19.89
CA ILE A 49 -10.85 13.61 -19.98
C ILE A 49 -11.38 14.36 -21.21
N LYS A 50 -11.56 13.67 -22.34
CA LYS A 50 -12.18 14.24 -23.54
C LYS A 50 -13.64 14.63 -23.30
N ARG A 51 -14.41 13.79 -22.60
CA ARG A 51 -15.80 14.10 -22.20
C ARG A 51 -15.87 15.33 -21.30
N LEU A 52 -14.94 15.50 -20.36
CA LEU A 52 -14.86 16.71 -19.54
C LEU A 52 -14.69 17.97 -20.39
N ARG A 53 -13.86 17.91 -21.43
CA ARG A 53 -13.67 19.03 -22.37
C ARG A 53 -14.94 19.33 -23.18
N GLN A 54 -15.65 18.29 -23.61
CA GLN A 54 -16.89 18.43 -24.40
C GLN A 54 -18.05 18.98 -23.58
N ALA A 55 -18.14 18.64 -22.29
CA ALA A 55 -19.20 19.09 -21.38
C ALA A 55 -19.05 20.55 -20.91
N GLY A 56 -18.26 21.38 -21.58
CA GLY A 56 -18.14 22.82 -21.29
C GLY A 56 -17.42 23.18 -19.98
N TRP A 57 -16.70 22.22 -19.38
CA TRP A 57 -15.93 22.49 -18.15
C TRP A 57 -14.78 23.46 -18.42
N GLN A 58 -14.39 24.24 -17.40
CA GLN A 58 -13.38 25.31 -17.52
C GLN A 58 -12.18 24.85 -18.37
N LYS A 59 -11.82 25.63 -19.40
CA LYS A 59 -10.86 25.26 -20.47
C LYS A 59 -9.55 24.60 -20.00
N GLY A 60 -9.10 24.84 -18.76
CA GLY A 60 -7.90 24.25 -18.17
C GLY A 60 -8.08 22.95 -17.38
N GLU A 61 -9.29 22.42 -17.16
CA GLU A 61 -9.50 21.23 -16.34
C GLU A 61 -8.98 19.94 -16.99
N ALA A 62 -9.32 19.73 -18.26
CA ALA A 62 -8.84 18.58 -19.01
C ALA A 62 -7.31 18.56 -19.10
N ALA A 63 -6.69 19.71 -19.35
CA ALA A 63 -5.22 19.85 -19.38
C ALA A 63 -4.58 19.49 -18.03
N ARG A 64 -5.18 19.91 -16.90
CA ARG A 64 -4.71 19.55 -15.56
C ARG A 64 -4.83 18.06 -15.27
N GLU A 65 -5.92 17.41 -15.67
CA GLU A 65 -6.07 15.95 -15.51
C GLU A 65 -5.05 15.18 -16.37
N ARG A 66 -4.81 15.61 -17.62
CA ARG A 66 -3.75 15.02 -18.46
C ARG A 66 -2.38 15.19 -17.83
N PHE A 67 -2.04 16.38 -17.38
CA PHE A 67 -0.76 16.65 -16.73
C PHE A 67 -0.55 15.74 -15.51
N ARG A 68 -1.58 15.56 -14.67
CA ARG A 68 -1.52 14.62 -13.53
C ARG A 68 -1.27 13.19 -13.98
N ASN A 69 -1.96 12.72 -15.01
CA ASN A 69 -1.74 11.39 -15.57
C ASN A 69 -0.31 11.23 -16.10
N THR A 70 0.20 12.20 -16.86
CA THR A 70 1.57 12.21 -17.37
C THR A 70 2.58 12.15 -16.24
N MET A 71 2.42 12.99 -15.21
CA MET A 71 3.34 13.01 -14.06
C MET A 71 3.26 11.71 -13.25
N ARG A 72 2.07 11.12 -13.09
CA ARG A 72 1.89 9.81 -12.45
C ARG A 72 2.63 8.72 -13.22
N LEU A 73 2.49 8.67 -14.54
CA LEU A 73 3.18 7.70 -15.39
C LEU A 73 4.69 7.90 -15.36
N LYS A 74 5.17 9.16 -15.42
CA LYS A 74 6.60 9.48 -15.31
C LYS A 74 7.17 9.00 -13.97
N LYS A 75 6.47 9.24 -12.86
CA LYS A 75 6.86 8.75 -11.53
C LYS A 75 6.87 7.23 -11.48
N ALA A 76 5.81 6.58 -11.95
CA ALA A 76 5.71 5.12 -11.97
C ALA A 76 6.83 4.48 -12.79
N ARG A 77 7.18 5.07 -13.94
CA ARG A 77 8.31 4.65 -14.77
C ARG A 77 9.63 4.80 -14.04
N ALA A 78 9.91 5.98 -13.48
CA ALA A 78 11.16 6.23 -12.75
C ALA A 78 11.34 5.25 -11.57
N VAL A 79 10.26 5.01 -10.81
CA VAL A 79 10.27 4.02 -9.73
C VAL A 79 10.51 2.61 -10.29
N GLY A 80 9.77 2.20 -11.32
CA GLY A 80 9.93 0.91 -11.96
C GLY A 80 11.33 0.66 -12.53
N ASP A 81 11.96 1.68 -13.11
CA ASP A 81 13.31 1.61 -13.63
C ASP A 81 14.33 1.40 -12.50
N VAL A 82 14.16 2.06 -11.35
CA VAL A 82 14.98 1.81 -10.15
C VAL A 82 14.79 0.37 -9.65
N TYR A 83 13.55 -0.12 -9.54
CA TYR A 83 13.30 -1.51 -9.12
C TYR A 83 13.98 -2.52 -10.05
N LYS A 84 13.87 -2.34 -11.38
CA LYS A 84 14.54 -3.21 -12.35
C LYS A 84 16.06 -3.19 -12.21
N GLN A 85 16.65 -2.01 -12.02
CA GLN A 85 18.09 -1.88 -11.81
C GLN A 85 18.54 -2.57 -10.51
N MET A 86 17.77 -2.47 -9.43
CA MET A 86 18.11 -3.12 -8.17
C MET A 86 17.91 -4.63 -8.22
N GLU A 87 16.85 -5.09 -8.91
CA GLU A 87 16.60 -6.50 -9.16
C GLU A 87 17.78 -7.17 -9.87
N GLN A 88 18.32 -6.53 -10.92
CA GLN A 88 19.51 -7.01 -11.64
C GLN A 88 20.78 -7.04 -10.77
N LYS A 89 20.87 -6.18 -9.74
CA LYS A 89 22.03 -6.15 -8.83
C LYS A 89 21.95 -7.19 -7.71
N ILE A 90 20.73 -7.58 -7.32
CA ILE A 90 20.49 -8.45 -6.18
C ILE A 90 20.33 -9.92 -6.62
N LEU A 91 19.88 -10.16 -7.86
CA LEU A 91 19.68 -11.51 -8.36
C LEU A 91 20.94 -12.11 -9.01
N PRO A 92 21.15 -13.44 -8.85
CA PRO A 92 20.36 -14.37 -8.03
C PRO A 92 20.62 -14.19 -6.53
N VAL A 93 19.57 -14.30 -5.70
CA VAL A 93 19.72 -14.22 -4.23
C VAL A 93 20.36 -15.51 -3.69
N SER A 94 21.48 -15.39 -2.99
CA SER A 94 22.14 -16.54 -2.35
C SER A 94 21.52 -16.91 -1.00
N PHE A 95 21.86 -18.12 -0.50
CA PHE A 95 21.50 -18.52 0.88
C PHE A 95 22.07 -17.57 1.92
N ARG A 96 23.27 -17.03 1.70
CA ARG A 96 23.91 -16.07 2.61
C ARG A 96 23.14 -14.75 2.64
N ASP A 97 22.68 -14.27 1.50
CA ASP A 97 21.92 -13.02 1.41
C ASP A 97 20.59 -13.14 2.17
N LEU A 98 19.88 -14.26 2.00
CA LEU A 98 18.66 -14.54 2.76
C LEU A 98 18.93 -14.63 4.27
N PHE A 99 20.03 -15.28 4.66
CA PHE A 99 20.43 -15.39 6.06
C PHE A 99 20.67 -13.99 6.67
N VAL A 100 21.50 -13.17 6.02
CA VAL A 100 21.81 -11.80 6.46
C VAL A 100 20.56 -10.93 6.46
N ALA A 101 19.69 -11.02 5.45
CA ALA A 101 18.46 -10.25 5.37
C ALA A 101 17.53 -10.51 6.58
N GLY A 102 17.37 -11.77 7.01
CA GLY A 102 16.58 -12.07 8.20
C GLY A 102 17.20 -11.61 9.51
N LEU A 103 18.54 -11.65 9.63
CA LEU A 103 19.23 -11.04 10.78
C LEU A 103 19.00 -9.53 10.83
N MET A 104 19.18 -8.84 9.69
CA MET A 104 18.98 -7.39 9.61
C MET A 104 17.52 -7.01 9.86
N LEU A 105 16.58 -7.81 9.39
CA LEU A 105 15.16 -7.64 9.70
C LEU A 105 14.91 -7.76 11.21
N TYR A 106 15.50 -8.75 11.88
CA TYR A 106 15.38 -8.89 13.34
C TYR A 106 16.03 -7.72 14.09
N VAL A 107 17.16 -7.20 13.60
CA VAL A 107 17.79 -5.99 14.17
C VAL A 107 16.84 -4.80 14.09
N GLY A 108 16.16 -4.59 12.95
CA GLY A 108 15.21 -3.48 12.76
C GLY A 108 13.91 -3.65 13.56
N GLU A 109 13.22 -4.78 13.35
CA GLU A 109 11.82 -4.98 13.74
C GLU A 109 11.64 -5.95 14.92
N GLY A 110 12.69 -6.69 15.31
CA GLY A 110 12.65 -7.69 16.37
C GLY A 110 12.63 -7.11 17.78
N ASP A 111 11.97 -7.82 18.70
CA ASP A 111 11.99 -7.58 20.14
C ASP A 111 13.36 -7.96 20.71
N LYS A 112 14.13 -6.95 21.10
CA LYS A 112 15.48 -7.09 21.67
C LYS A 112 15.47 -7.08 23.21
N ARG A 113 14.31 -6.89 23.84
CA ARG A 113 14.18 -6.77 25.31
C ARG A 113 13.90 -8.10 25.98
N ASN A 114 13.07 -8.94 25.35
CA ASN A 114 12.76 -10.25 25.89
C ASN A 114 13.87 -11.26 25.57
N LYS A 115 14.52 -11.80 26.61
CA LYS A 115 15.61 -12.77 26.46
C LYS A 115 15.15 -14.22 26.23
N TYR A 116 13.86 -14.51 26.40
CA TYR A 116 13.31 -15.87 26.39
C TYR A 116 12.48 -16.18 25.15
N ARG A 117 12.21 -15.20 24.28
CA ARG A 117 11.48 -15.40 23.04
C ARG A 117 12.06 -14.58 21.91
N ILE A 118 12.02 -15.14 20.71
CA ILE A 118 12.25 -14.42 19.46
C ILE A 118 10.89 -13.92 19.00
N SER A 119 10.71 -12.60 18.89
CA SER A 119 9.45 -12.04 18.41
C SER A 119 9.67 -10.80 17.54
N LEU A 120 8.77 -10.59 16.59
CA LEU A 120 8.75 -9.47 15.65
C LEU A 120 7.27 -9.10 15.43
N ALA A 121 6.96 -7.80 15.44
CA ALA A 121 5.60 -7.30 15.21
C ALA A 121 5.61 -6.35 14.01
N ASN A 122 4.81 -6.66 12.98
CA ASN A 122 4.69 -5.84 11.78
C ASN A 122 3.30 -6.01 11.16
N SER A 123 2.82 -5.00 10.44
CA SER A 123 1.54 -5.06 9.72
C SER A 123 1.67 -5.54 8.27
N ASP A 124 2.88 -5.59 7.73
CA ASP A 124 3.15 -6.06 6.37
C ASP A 124 3.17 -7.60 6.33
N PRO A 125 2.27 -8.24 5.56
CA PRO A 125 2.21 -9.70 5.46
C PRO A 125 3.47 -10.31 4.86
N PHE A 126 4.16 -9.62 3.93
CA PHE A 126 5.38 -10.16 3.32
C PHE A 126 6.52 -10.24 4.33
N VAL A 127 6.62 -9.24 5.22
CA VAL A 127 7.61 -9.23 6.30
C VAL A 127 7.40 -10.42 7.24
N LEU A 128 6.17 -10.64 7.70
CA LEU A 128 5.86 -11.73 8.63
C LEU A 128 6.03 -13.11 7.98
N VAL A 129 5.59 -13.27 6.72
CA VAL A 129 5.77 -14.53 5.98
C VAL A 129 7.26 -14.82 5.76
N PHE A 130 8.03 -13.82 5.34
CA PHE A 130 9.48 -13.97 5.16
C PHE A 130 10.15 -14.37 6.46
N PHE A 131 9.89 -13.65 7.56
CA PHE A 131 10.53 -13.91 8.85
C PHE A 131 10.16 -15.29 9.40
N THR A 132 8.90 -15.70 9.29
CA THR A 132 8.45 -17.05 9.71
C THR A 132 9.18 -18.14 8.93
N LYS A 133 9.23 -18.03 7.59
CA LYS A 133 9.98 -18.98 6.75
C LYS A 133 11.47 -18.95 7.03
N TRP A 134 12.04 -17.78 7.30
CA TRP A 134 13.44 -17.61 7.65
C TRP A 134 13.80 -18.32 8.95
N LEU A 135 12.99 -18.16 10.01
CA LEU A 135 13.16 -18.85 11.28
C LEU A 135 13.11 -20.38 11.11
N MET A 136 12.13 -20.89 10.37
CA MET A 136 12.03 -22.32 10.07
C MET A 136 13.24 -22.82 9.27
N LYS A 137 13.71 -22.05 8.29
CA LYS A 137 14.78 -22.47 7.38
C LYS A 137 16.15 -22.45 8.03
N PHE A 138 16.49 -21.36 8.72
CA PHE A 138 17.85 -21.11 9.22
C PHE A 138 18.02 -21.45 10.70
N LEU A 139 16.98 -21.26 11.52
CA LEU A 139 17.02 -21.61 12.95
C LEU A 139 16.32 -22.93 13.27
N ARG A 140 15.71 -23.58 12.27
CA ARG A 140 15.07 -24.89 12.40
C ARG A 140 13.95 -24.94 13.45
N ILE A 141 13.30 -23.79 13.69
CA ILE A 141 12.16 -23.69 14.61
C ILE A 141 10.95 -24.40 13.97
N PRO A 142 10.32 -25.36 14.67
CA PRO A 142 9.17 -26.08 14.14
C PRO A 142 7.93 -25.18 14.07
N LYS A 143 7.02 -25.48 13.14
CA LYS A 143 5.84 -24.63 12.88
C LYS A 143 4.91 -24.55 14.11
N GLU A 144 4.88 -25.60 14.91
CA GLU A 144 4.03 -25.74 16.09
C GLU A 144 4.45 -24.82 17.25
N ASP A 145 5.67 -24.28 17.23
CA ASP A 145 6.18 -23.35 18.25
C ASP A 145 5.80 -21.90 17.98
N PHE A 146 5.32 -21.58 16.78
CA PHE A 146 4.93 -20.23 16.43
C PHE A 146 3.63 -19.82 17.15
N ARG A 147 3.60 -18.57 17.62
CA ARG A 147 2.43 -17.95 18.24
C ARG A 147 2.21 -16.60 17.59
N PHE A 148 0.99 -16.35 17.13
CA PHE A 148 0.61 -15.09 16.47
C PHE A 148 -0.35 -14.29 17.35
N GLY A 149 -0.02 -13.02 17.55
CA GLY A 149 -0.87 -12.06 18.27
C GLY A 149 -1.37 -10.98 17.32
N LEU A 150 -2.66 -10.64 17.40
CA LEU A 150 -3.26 -9.55 16.64
C LEU A 150 -3.53 -8.35 17.53
N HIS A 151 -2.90 -7.21 17.21
CA HIS A 151 -3.17 -5.93 17.83
C HIS A 151 -4.22 -5.19 16.98
N LEU A 152 -5.48 -5.24 17.40
CA LEU A 152 -6.61 -4.68 16.67
C LEU A 152 -7.18 -3.45 17.38
N TYR A 153 -7.66 -2.48 16.60
CA TYR A 153 -8.40 -1.32 17.10
C TYR A 153 -9.91 -1.58 17.14
N SER A 154 -10.63 -0.82 17.96
CA SER A 154 -12.07 -0.99 18.19
C SER A 154 -12.95 -0.86 16.93
N ASN A 155 -12.45 -0.21 15.88
CA ASN A 155 -13.15 -0.04 14.61
C ASN A 155 -12.83 -1.13 13.56
N MET A 156 -12.01 -2.12 13.91
CA MET A 156 -11.62 -3.21 13.00
C MET A 156 -12.57 -4.41 13.13
N ASN A 157 -12.78 -5.11 12.02
CA ASN A 157 -13.56 -6.34 12.01
C ASN A 157 -12.68 -7.53 12.41
N ILE A 158 -12.78 -7.95 13.67
CA ILE A 158 -11.95 -9.02 14.25
C ILE A 158 -11.99 -10.31 13.42
N ALA A 159 -13.18 -10.72 12.95
CA ALA A 159 -13.33 -11.95 12.18
C ALA A 159 -12.61 -11.87 10.82
N ARG A 160 -12.74 -10.71 10.14
CA ARG A 160 -12.06 -10.46 8.86
C ARG A 160 -10.54 -10.43 9.03
N GLU A 161 -10.04 -9.69 10.01
CA GLU A 161 -8.60 -9.57 10.25
C GLU A 161 -7.99 -10.92 10.64
N ARG A 162 -8.66 -11.66 11.54
CA ARG A 162 -8.25 -13.02 11.90
C ARG A 162 -8.14 -13.90 10.67
N LYS A 163 -9.20 -13.99 9.86
CA LYS A 163 -9.22 -14.83 8.66
C LYS A 163 -8.08 -14.48 7.70
N PHE A 164 -7.87 -13.19 7.43
CA PHE A 164 -6.78 -12.74 6.55
C PHE A 164 -5.41 -13.25 7.04
N TRP A 165 -5.13 -13.12 8.35
CA TRP A 165 -3.86 -13.53 8.91
C TRP A 165 -3.69 -15.05 8.97
N GLN A 166 -4.77 -15.79 9.21
CA GLN A 166 -4.75 -17.25 9.16
C GLN A 166 -4.42 -17.76 7.76
N ASP A 167 -5.08 -17.19 6.73
CA ASP A 167 -4.82 -17.54 5.33
C ASP A 167 -3.38 -17.17 4.92
N THR A 168 -2.85 -16.06 5.44
CA THR A 168 -1.51 -15.54 5.10
C THR A 168 -0.37 -16.34 5.74
N LEU A 169 -0.51 -16.69 7.03
CA LEU A 169 0.54 -17.34 7.82
C LEU A 169 0.35 -18.86 7.92
N GLY A 170 -0.80 -19.37 7.46
CA GLY A 170 -1.12 -20.79 7.40
C GLY A 170 -1.41 -21.42 8.77
N GLN A 171 -1.92 -20.65 9.73
CA GLN A 171 -2.34 -21.06 11.08
C GLN A 171 -3.53 -20.22 11.55
#